data_AF-A0A3M1XL84-F1
#
_entry.id   AF-A0A3M1XL84-F1
#
_cell.length_a   1.000
_cell.length_b   1.000
_cell.length_c   1.000
_cell.angle_alpha   90.00
_cell.angle_beta   90.00
_cell.angle_gamma   90.00
#
_symmetry.space_group_name_H-M   'P 1'
#
loop_
_entity.id
_entity.type
_entity.pdbx_description
1 polymer ?
#
loop_
_entity_poly.entity_id
_entity_poly.type
_entity_poly.pdbx_seq_one_letter_code
_entity_poly.pdbx_strand_id
1 'polypeptide(L)'
;MYIPKLLLRQLYTFGSLRNVEGGVQFSMKNRLSDAQLIGVNAIKLNGDTYRADQITLKMVDGEKFSANTISPATPLPLAVGRTLDVFIPAQPLPEGKHSIEIDIQTQPFGRLKFSVQDAISKTEVAIPRIPRDEVDNYSDKIIKTRQKYVEEHTGVKLQHIIHYSFDPHVTKGNIENFTGVAQVPIGFAGPLKINGEHAQGEFLIPLATTEGTLVASYNRGMKVLNLSGGVKCSVVDDAMQRAPVFVFEDARQARDFVRWVDEHIDKIREEAEATSSVAKLKYIDKYLANKFAYLRFNFLTGDAAGQNMVGRATFAACSWILDNYPGVKKFYLESNFATDKKASQVNIMRTRGKRVTAEATIPRELLIERMRVEPEELAYHYQVANVGSILSGANNNGLHSANAITAMFIATGQDVANVAESSAGLVYVELTDNRDLYISITIPSLIVATYGGGTGLPTQRECLEILGCYGKGKVYKFAEIVAGAVLAGEISLASAISSLEWVSSHETYGRNR
;
A
#
# COMPACT_ATOMS: atom_id res chain seq x y z
N MET A 1 -8.71 -17.58 -21.86
CA MET A 1 -7.97 -16.53 -21.12
C MET A 1 -6.49 -16.88 -21.18
N TYR A 2 -5.66 -16.01 -21.72
CA TYR A 2 -4.21 -16.21 -21.81
C TYR A 2 -3.58 -15.95 -20.44
N ILE A 3 -2.75 -16.88 -19.92
CA ILE A 3 -1.96 -16.65 -18.71
C ILE A 3 -0.49 -16.42 -19.10
N PRO A 4 0.07 -15.23 -18.84
CA PRO A 4 1.48 -14.96 -18.99
C PRO A 4 2.40 -15.99 -18.33
N LYS A 5 3.49 -16.39 -19.01
CA LYS A 5 4.44 -17.39 -18.50
C LYS A 5 5.04 -17.01 -17.13
N LEU A 6 5.20 -15.72 -16.85
CA LEU A 6 5.68 -15.22 -15.56
C LEU A 6 4.70 -15.51 -14.41
N LEU A 7 3.38 -15.48 -14.65
CA LEU A 7 2.37 -15.84 -13.65
C LEU A 7 2.31 -17.34 -13.41
N LEU A 8 2.55 -18.14 -14.44
CA LEU A 8 2.58 -19.59 -14.29
C LEU A 8 3.66 -20.06 -13.31
N ARG A 9 4.82 -19.40 -13.31
CA ARG A 9 5.88 -19.67 -12.32
C ARG A 9 5.44 -19.40 -10.89
N GLN A 10 4.50 -18.48 -10.66
CA GLN A 10 3.92 -18.25 -9.33
C GLN A 10 3.00 -19.37 -8.86
N LEU A 11 2.69 -20.38 -9.68
CA LEU A 11 2.02 -21.58 -9.17
C LEU A 11 2.96 -22.45 -8.32
N TYR A 12 4.27 -22.33 -8.49
CA TYR A 12 5.25 -23.05 -7.68
C TYR A 12 5.54 -22.35 -6.35
N THR A 13 5.72 -23.13 -5.28
CA THR A 13 6.14 -22.62 -3.97
C THR A 13 7.65 -22.72 -3.85
N PHE A 14 8.36 -21.60 -3.98
CA PHE A 14 9.82 -21.58 -3.86
C PHE A 14 10.30 -22.05 -2.49
N GLY A 15 11.33 -22.88 -2.45
CA GLY A 15 11.84 -23.53 -1.24
C GLY A 15 11.00 -24.71 -0.75
N SER A 16 10.06 -25.20 -1.56
CA SER A 16 9.26 -26.40 -1.21
C SER A 16 9.88 -27.70 -1.69
N LEU A 17 10.89 -27.65 -2.58
CA LEU A 17 11.59 -28.84 -3.06
C LEU A 17 12.36 -29.51 -1.92
N ARG A 18 12.03 -30.77 -1.65
CA ARG A 18 12.71 -31.57 -0.63
C ARG A 18 12.73 -33.05 -0.98
N ASN A 19 13.77 -33.73 -0.51
CA ASN A 19 13.80 -35.18 -0.50
C ASN A 19 12.87 -35.69 0.61
N VAL A 20 12.03 -36.66 0.29
CA VAL A 20 11.17 -37.36 1.25
C VAL A 20 11.42 -38.86 1.12
N GLU A 21 10.87 -39.65 2.04
CA GLU A 21 10.98 -41.11 1.93
C GLU A 21 10.33 -41.59 0.62
N GLY A 22 11.09 -42.35 -0.17
CA GLY A 22 10.64 -42.92 -1.44
C GLY A 22 10.61 -41.95 -2.64
N GLY A 23 11.03 -40.68 -2.48
CA GLY A 23 11.01 -39.76 -3.61
C GLY A 23 11.37 -38.31 -3.31
N VAL A 24 10.89 -37.42 -4.18
CA VAL A 24 11.06 -35.97 -4.11
C VAL A 24 9.67 -35.33 -4.04
N GLN A 25 9.53 -34.31 -3.20
CA GLN A 25 8.29 -33.56 -3.06
C GLN A 25 8.54 -32.07 -3.32
N PHE A 26 7.56 -31.40 -3.93
CA PHE A 26 7.44 -29.93 -3.92
C PHE A 26 5.96 -29.53 -3.81
N SER A 27 5.69 -28.25 -3.59
CA SER A 27 4.34 -27.72 -3.42
C SER A 27 3.97 -26.72 -4.51
N MET A 28 2.77 -26.85 -5.04
CA MET A 28 2.13 -25.86 -5.92
C MET A 28 1.01 -25.16 -5.17
N LYS A 29 0.86 -23.84 -5.35
CA LYS A 29 -0.24 -23.06 -4.77
C LYS A 29 -0.96 -22.31 -5.87
N ASN A 30 -2.27 -22.44 -5.96
CA ASN A 30 -3.02 -21.61 -6.90
C ASN A 30 -3.01 -20.15 -6.42
N ARG A 31 -2.31 -19.27 -7.15
CA ARG A 31 -2.23 -17.82 -6.88
C ARG A 31 -2.95 -16.97 -7.92
N LEU A 32 -3.67 -17.62 -8.84
CA LEU A 32 -4.31 -16.97 -9.98
C LEU A 32 -5.78 -16.71 -9.66
N SER A 33 -6.65 -17.55 -10.19
CA SER A 33 -8.11 -17.51 -10.06
C SER A 33 -8.62 -18.93 -9.89
N ASP A 34 -9.86 -19.09 -9.43
CA ASP A 34 -10.42 -20.41 -9.15
C ASP A 34 -10.30 -21.32 -10.39
N ALA A 35 -9.73 -22.50 -10.15
CA ALA A 35 -9.37 -23.43 -11.20
C ALA A 35 -9.70 -24.86 -10.78
N GLN A 36 -9.77 -25.72 -11.77
CA GLN A 36 -9.77 -27.16 -11.59
C GLN A 36 -8.57 -27.74 -12.33
N LEU A 37 -7.82 -28.63 -11.67
CA LEU A 37 -6.86 -29.48 -12.33
C LEU A 37 -7.62 -30.63 -12.98
N ILE A 38 -7.48 -30.78 -14.29
CA ILE A 38 -8.19 -31.79 -15.09
C ILE A 38 -7.22 -32.77 -15.77
N GLY A 39 -5.92 -32.64 -15.50
CA GLY A 39 -4.92 -33.60 -15.94
C GLY A 39 -3.50 -33.14 -15.64
N VAL A 40 -2.60 -34.11 -15.52
CA VAL A 40 -1.15 -33.89 -15.45
C VAL A 40 -0.52 -34.56 -16.66
N ASN A 41 0.10 -33.81 -17.55
CA ASN A 41 0.72 -34.38 -18.75
C ASN A 41 2.08 -34.99 -18.40
N ALA A 42 2.95 -34.18 -17.81
CA ALA A 42 4.26 -34.61 -17.37
C ALA A 42 4.85 -33.60 -16.38
N ILE A 43 5.74 -34.08 -15.52
CA ILE A 43 6.63 -33.25 -14.73
C ILE A 43 8.06 -33.68 -15.03
N LYS A 44 8.94 -32.73 -15.32
CA LYS A 44 10.37 -33.01 -15.51
C LYS A 44 11.18 -32.50 -14.34
N LEU A 45 12.12 -33.30 -13.88
CA LEU A 45 13.06 -32.97 -12.82
C LEU A 45 14.49 -33.17 -13.34
N ASN A 46 15.26 -32.08 -13.45
CA ASN A 46 16.59 -32.05 -14.08
C ASN A 46 16.67 -32.68 -15.48
N GLY A 47 15.54 -32.68 -16.21
CA GLY A 47 15.42 -33.28 -17.54
C GLY A 47 14.72 -34.64 -17.55
N ASP A 48 14.74 -35.39 -16.44
CA ASP A 48 14.06 -36.68 -16.31
C ASP A 48 12.56 -36.49 -16.27
N THR A 49 11.82 -37.24 -17.10
CA THR A 49 10.38 -37.04 -17.31
C THR A 49 9.57 -38.07 -16.54
N TYR A 50 8.64 -37.58 -15.72
CA TYR A 50 7.70 -38.37 -14.93
C TYR A 50 6.28 -38.15 -15.45
N ARG A 51 5.53 -39.23 -15.65
CA ARG A 51 4.15 -39.22 -16.16
C ARG A 51 3.13 -39.36 -15.04
N ALA A 52 1.86 -39.10 -15.37
CA ALA A 52 0.77 -39.02 -14.40
C ALA A 52 0.59 -40.29 -13.54
N ASP A 53 0.89 -41.47 -14.09
CA ASP A 53 0.84 -42.76 -13.41
C ASP A 53 1.94 -42.93 -12.33
N GLN A 54 2.99 -42.12 -12.40
CA GLN A 54 4.08 -42.12 -11.43
C GLN A 54 3.93 -41.01 -10.38
N ILE A 55 3.06 -40.02 -10.60
CA ILE A 55 2.98 -38.83 -9.76
C ILE A 55 1.84 -38.98 -8.77
N THR A 56 2.12 -38.70 -7.49
CA THR A 56 1.10 -38.62 -6.44
C THR A 56 0.87 -37.16 -6.06
N LEU A 57 -0.38 -36.79 -5.92
CA LEU A 57 -0.83 -35.47 -5.52
C LEU A 57 -1.43 -35.54 -4.11
N LYS A 58 -1.09 -34.59 -3.24
CA LYS A 58 -1.62 -34.53 -1.88
C LYS A 58 -2.15 -33.14 -1.56
N MET A 59 -3.36 -33.08 -1.01
CA MET A 59 -4.00 -31.85 -0.58
C MET A 59 -3.64 -31.53 0.89
N VAL A 60 -3.82 -30.25 1.27
CA VAL A 60 -3.52 -29.78 2.64
C VAL A 60 -4.37 -30.47 3.71
N ASP A 61 -5.59 -30.86 3.37
CA ASP A 61 -6.52 -31.65 4.20
C ASP A 61 -6.08 -33.12 4.38
N GLY A 62 -5.02 -33.55 3.68
CA GLY A 62 -4.41 -34.87 3.81
C GLY A 62 -4.82 -35.87 2.73
N GLU A 63 -5.81 -35.53 1.88
CA GLU A 63 -6.27 -36.42 0.80
C GLU A 63 -5.18 -36.63 -0.25
N LYS A 64 -5.03 -37.88 -0.72
CA LYS A 64 -4.04 -38.27 -1.73
C LYS A 64 -4.74 -38.78 -2.99
N PHE A 65 -4.24 -38.34 -4.14
CA PHE A 65 -4.73 -38.70 -5.47
C PHE A 65 -3.56 -39.18 -6.31
N SER A 66 -3.75 -40.22 -7.10
CA SER A 66 -2.81 -40.52 -8.19
C SER A 66 -3.07 -39.54 -9.32
N ALA A 67 -2.03 -38.94 -9.91
CA ALA A 67 -2.25 -37.92 -10.93
C ALA A 67 -2.94 -38.49 -12.19
N ASN A 68 -2.86 -39.80 -12.43
CA ASN A 68 -3.56 -40.48 -13.53
C ASN A 68 -5.08 -40.59 -13.35
N THR A 69 -5.62 -40.39 -12.14
CA THR A 69 -7.07 -40.40 -11.90
C THR A 69 -7.71 -39.04 -12.10
N ILE A 70 -6.90 -37.99 -12.26
CA ILE A 70 -7.38 -36.63 -12.51
C ILE A 70 -7.71 -36.47 -13.99
N SER A 71 -8.98 -36.16 -14.28
CA SER A 71 -9.49 -36.03 -15.64
C SER A 71 -10.57 -34.94 -15.71
N PRO A 72 -11.06 -34.55 -16.90
CA PRO A 72 -12.23 -33.70 -17.01
C PRO A 72 -13.50 -34.27 -16.34
N ALA A 73 -13.61 -35.60 -16.23
CA ALA A 73 -14.73 -36.26 -15.54
C ALA A 73 -14.54 -36.32 -14.01
N THR A 74 -13.30 -36.19 -13.54
CA THR A 74 -12.88 -36.26 -12.13
C THR A 74 -11.91 -35.12 -11.82
N PRO A 75 -12.36 -33.84 -11.90
CA PRO A 75 -11.49 -32.69 -11.68
C PRO A 75 -11.08 -32.58 -10.21
N LEU A 76 -9.83 -32.15 -9.97
CA LEU A 76 -9.38 -31.78 -8.63
C LEU A 76 -9.53 -30.27 -8.41
N PRO A 77 -10.34 -29.81 -7.43
CA PRO A 77 -10.55 -28.39 -7.20
C PRO A 77 -9.28 -27.70 -6.66
N LEU A 78 -8.80 -26.70 -7.39
CA LEU A 78 -7.71 -25.81 -7.00
C LEU A 78 -8.25 -24.38 -6.90
N ALA A 79 -9.02 -24.10 -5.84
CA ALA A 79 -9.45 -22.72 -5.55
C ALA A 79 -8.24 -21.81 -5.26
N VAL A 80 -8.41 -20.50 -5.42
CA VAL A 80 -7.34 -19.53 -5.09
C VAL A 80 -6.89 -19.71 -3.64
N GLY A 81 -5.58 -19.75 -3.44
CA GLY A 81 -4.95 -19.95 -2.15
C GLY A 81 -4.79 -21.42 -1.74
N ARG A 82 -5.36 -22.39 -2.46
CA ARG A 82 -5.20 -23.81 -2.15
C ARG A 82 -3.81 -24.31 -2.59
N THR A 83 -3.20 -25.13 -1.74
CA THR A 83 -1.88 -25.75 -1.97
C THR A 83 -2.06 -27.24 -2.30
N LEU A 84 -1.20 -27.73 -3.19
CA LEU A 84 -1.12 -29.09 -3.70
C LEU A 84 0.34 -29.54 -3.59
N ASP A 85 0.59 -30.56 -2.79
CA ASP A 85 1.88 -31.23 -2.75
C ASP A 85 1.98 -32.24 -3.89
N VAL A 86 3.10 -32.22 -4.60
CA VAL A 86 3.41 -33.11 -5.71
C VAL A 86 4.56 -34.01 -5.30
N PHE A 87 4.33 -35.31 -5.29
CA PHE A 87 5.31 -36.34 -4.99
C PHE A 87 5.70 -37.08 -6.27
N ILE A 88 7.01 -37.25 -6.45
CA ILE A 88 7.63 -37.93 -7.58
C ILE A 88 8.53 -39.05 -7.03
N PRO A 89 8.35 -40.32 -7.44
CA PRO A 89 9.20 -41.44 -7.06
C PRO A 89 10.53 -41.37 -7.83
N ALA A 90 11.38 -40.44 -7.42
CA ALA A 90 12.70 -40.19 -7.96
C ALA A 90 13.79 -40.56 -6.93
N GLN A 91 15.03 -40.71 -7.41
CA GLN A 91 16.17 -40.78 -6.49
C GLN A 91 16.30 -39.44 -5.72
N PRO A 92 16.76 -39.47 -4.46
CA PRO A 92 17.02 -38.26 -3.71
C PRO A 92 17.96 -37.33 -4.49
N LEU A 93 17.58 -36.06 -4.62
CA LEU A 93 18.40 -35.08 -5.30
C LEU A 93 19.57 -34.65 -4.41
N PRO A 94 20.76 -34.42 -4.98
CA PRO A 94 21.90 -33.88 -4.25
C PRO A 94 21.61 -32.44 -3.80
N GLU A 95 22.45 -31.89 -2.92
CA GLU A 95 22.36 -30.47 -2.59
C GLU A 95 22.69 -29.59 -3.81
N GLY A 96 21.98 -28.46 -3.92
CA GLY A 96 22.17 -27.51 -5.01
C GLY A 96 20.88 -27.21 -5.77
N LYS A 97 21.02 -26.57 -6.93
CA LYS A 97 19.90 -26.11 -7.75
C LYS A 97 19.40 -27.22 -8.67
N HIS A 98 18.09 -27.33 -8.76
CA HIS A 98 17.40 -28.27 -9.64
C HIS A 98 16.36 -27.56 -10.49
N SER A 99 16.20 -28.04 -11.73
CA SER A 99 15.19 -27.53 -12.67
C SER A 99 13.95 -28.40 -12.61
N ILE A 100 12.78 -27.76 -12.51
CA ILE A 100 11.48 -28.44 -12.53
C ILE A 100 10.65 -27.87 -13.67
N GLU A 101 10.18 -28.72 -14.58
CA GLU A 101 9.20 -28.35 -15.62
C GLU A 101 7.86 -28.98 -15.30
N ILE A 102 6.79 -28.19 -15.32
CA ILE A 102 5.44 -28.64 -14.99
C ILE A 102 4.57 -28.43 -16.23
N ASP A 103 3.87 -29.49 -16.65
CA ASP A 103 2.94 -29.51 -17.77
C ASP A 103 1.62 -30.13 -17.32
N ILE A 104 0.62 -29.28 -17.08
CA ILE A 104 -0.68 -29.65 -16.52
C ILE A 104 -1.82 -29.10 -17.37
N GLN A 105 -3.01 -29.67 -17.20
CA GLN A 105 -4.23 -29.22 -17.86
C GLN A 105 -5.24 -28.75 -16.81
N THR A 106 -5.81 -27.57 -17.04
CA THR A 106 -6.71 -26.91 -16.09
C THR A 106 -7.95 -26.37 -16.78
N GLN A 107 -9.02 -26.16 -16.02
CA GLN A 107 -10.19 -25.39 -16.44
C GLN A 107 -10.33 -24.17 -15.51
N PRO A 108 -10.60 -22.96 -16.04
CA PRO A 108 -10.86 -22.63 -17.45
C PRO A 108 -9.60 -22.35 -18.30
N PHE A 109 -8.38 -22.50 -17.77
CA PHE A 109 -7.17 -21.94 -18.41
C PHE A 109 -6.50 -22.83 -19.48
N GLY A 110 -6.95 -24.07 -19.66
CA GLY A 110 -6.36 -25.00 -20.61
C GLY A 110 -5.00 -25.54 -20.14
N ARG A 111 -4.12 -25.83 -21.10
CA ARG A 111 -2.79 -26.41 -20.83
C ARG A 111 -1.83 -25.35 -20.31
N LEU A 112 -1.26 -25.59 -19.14
CA LEU A 112 -0.27 -24.73 -18.50
C LEU A 112 1.08 -25.44 -18.49
N LYS A 113 2.08 -24.83 -19.12
CA LYS A 113 3.45 -25.35 -19.16
C LYS A 113 4.47 -24.29 -18.75
N PHE A 114 5.28 -24.57 -17.73
CA PHE A 114 6.27 -23.63 -17.22
C PHE A 114 7.43 -24.35 -16.52
N SER A 115 8.55 -23.64 -16.35
CA SER A 115 9.76 -24.15 -15.70
C SER A 115 10.22 -23.22 -14.58
N VAL A 116 10.71 -23.80 -13.49
CA VAL A 116 11.24 -23.13 -12.30
C VAL A 116 12.58 -23.77 -11.88
N GLN A 117 13.34 -23.05 -11.06
CA GLN A 117 14.50 -23.59 -10.36
C GLN A 117 14.28 -23.47 -8.86
N ASP A 118 14.62 -24.52 -8.12
CA ASP A 118 14.62 -24.55 -6.66
C ASP A 118 15.89 -25.24 -6.15
N ALA A 119 16.17 -25.20 -4.85
CA ALA A 119 17.37 -25.81 -4.29
C ALA A 119 17.08 -26.70 -3.09
N ILE A 120 17.80 -27.83 -3.01
CA ILE A 120 17.88 -28.63 -1.79
C ILE A 120 19.07 -28.15 -0.96
N SER A 121 18.83 -27.84 0.31
CA SER A 121 19.88 -27.55 1.30
C SER A 121 19.84 -28.58 2.43
N LYS A 122 21.01 -28.90 3.01
CA LYS A 122 21.16 -29.90 4.08
C LYS A 122 20.64 -29.46 5.44
N THR A 123 20.22 -28.20 5.60
CA THR A 123 19.97 -27.61 6.92
C THR A 123 18.48 -27.30 7.13
N GLU A 124 17.71 -28.33 7.46
CA GLU A 124 16.56 -28.13 8.35
C GLU A 124 17.12 -27.98 9.77
N VAL A 125 17.77 -26.85 10.06
CA VAL A 125 17.81 -26.41 11.46
C VAL A 125 16.35 -26.23 11.84
N ALA A 126 15.89 -26.93 12.88
CA ALA A 126 14.59 -26.68 13.48
C ALA A 126 14.63 -25.28 14.12
N ILE A 127 14.56 -24.25 13.28
CA ILE A 127 14.51 -22.86 13.71
C ILE A 127 13.17 -22.70 14.43
N PRO A 128 13.16 -22.24 15.69
CA PRO A 128 11.92 -21.93 16.39
C PRO A 128 11.04 -21.02 15.53
N ARG A 129 9.78 -21.43 15.32
CA ARG A 129 8.81 -20.66 14.54
C ARG A 129 7.69 -20.18 15.44
N ILE A 130 7.20 -18.98 15.14
CA ILE A 130 5.96 -18.48 15.74
C ILE A 130 4.84 -19.50 15.44
N PRO A 131 4.09 -19.97 16.45
CA PRO A 131 3.00 -20.93 16.24
C PRO A 131 2.01 -20.44 15.19
N ARG A 132 1.64 -21.29 14.24
CA ARG A 132 0.72 -20.94 13.15
C ARG A 132 -0.24 -22.10 12.90
N ASP A 133 -1.50 -21.77 12.63
CA ASP A 133 -2.50 -22.73 12.18
C ASP A 133 -2.75 -22.50 10.67
N GLU A 134 -2.60 -23.54 9.87
CA GLU A 134 -2.72 -23.45 8.40
C GLU A 134 -4.19 -23.42 7.93
N VAL A 135 -5.13 -23.82 8.79
CA VAL A 135 -6.58 -23.83 8.49
C VAL A 135 -7.22 -22.55 9.01
N ASP A 136 -7.02 -22.25 10.28
CA ASP A 136 -7.57 -21.06 10.94
C ASP A 136 -6.54 -20.40 11.87
N ASN A 137 -5.74 -19.50 11.27
CA ASN A 137 -4.71 -18.74 11.98
C ASN A 137 -5.24 -17.60 12.87
N TYR A 138 -6.56 -17.42 12.97
CA TYR A 138 -7.23 -16.35 13.71
C TYR A 138 -8.15 -16.87 14.83
N SER A 139 -8.22 -18.19 15.03
CA SER A 139 -8.93 -18.79 16.17
C SER A 139 -8.33 -18.37 17.53
N ASP A 140 -9.17 -18.31 18.57
CA ASP A 140 -8.74 -18.04 19.94
C ASP A 140 -7.61 -18.98 20.40
N LYS A 141 -7.66 -20.25 19.97
CA LYS A 141 -6.68 -21.27 20.35
C LYS A 141 -5.29 -20.92 19.82
N ILE A 142 -5.15 -20.60 18.54
CA ILE A 142 -3.83 -20.29 17.97
C ILE A 142 -3.32 -18.93 18.45
N ILE A 143 -4.22 -17.97 18.66
CA ILE A 143 -3.87 -16.66 19.23
C ILE A 143 -3.30 -16.82 20.64
N LYS A 144 -3.99 -17.55 21.53
CA LYS A 144 -3.50 -17.84 22.89
C LYS A 144 -2.19 -18.62 22.88
N THR A 145 -2.02 -19.53 21.92
CA THR A 145 -0.78 -20.29 21.73
C THR A 145 0.37 -19.34 21.35
N ARG A 146 0.15 -18.39 20.45
CA ARG A 146 1.14 -17.35 20.08
C ARG A 146 1.44 -16.40 21.24
N GLN A 147 0.43 -15.97 22.00
CA GLN A 147 0.61 -15.14 23.19
C GLN A 147 1.48 -15.85 24.23
N LYS A 148 1.13 -17.09 24.58
CA LYS A 148 1.91 -17.92 25.51
C LYS A 148 3.33 -18.16 25.01
N TYR A 149 3.52 -18.40 23.70
CA TYR A 149 4.85 -18.51 23.11
C TYR A 149 5.69 -17.25 23.32
N VAL A 150 5.11 -16.05 23.14
CA VAL A 150 5.82 -14.79 23.41
C VAL A 150 6.18 -14.67 24.89
N GLU A 151 5.25 -15.00 25.80
CA GLU A 151 5.50 -14.96 27.24
C GLU A 151 6.60 -15.94 27.66
N GLU A 152 6.56 -17.19 27.19
CA GLU A 152 7.56 -18.22 27.51
C GLU A 152 8.93 -17.90 26.91
N HIS A 153 8.96 -17.36 25.69
CA HIS A 153 10.21 -17.03 25.01
C HIS A 153 10.90 -15.80 25.62
N THR A 154 10.13 -14.84 26.14
CA THR A 154 10.68 -13.56 26.64
C THR A 154 10.70 -13.45 28.17
N GLY A 155 9.94 -14.28 28.88
CA GLY A 155 9.70 -14.16 30.31
C GLY A 155 8.76 -12.99 30.68
N VAL A 156 8.19 -12.27 29.72
CA VAL A 156 7.34 -11.10 29.94
C VAL A 156 5.87 -11.49 29.85
N LYS A 157 5.11 -11.25 30.93
CA LYS A 157 3.65 -11.47 30.94
C LYS A 157 2.93 -10.37 30.14
N LEU A 158 2.08 -10.77 29.19
CA LEU A 158 1.29 -9.84 28.39
C LEU A 158 0.04 -9.41 29.15
N GLN A 159 -0.15 -8.10 29.28
CA GLN A 159 -1.33 -7.53 29.95
C GLN A 159 -2.23 -6.79 28.96
N HIS A 160 -1.72 -5.81 28.21
CA HIS A 160 -2.57 -4.96 27.36
C HIS A 160 -2.73 -5.46 25.92
N ILE A 161 -1.70 -6.08 25.36
CA ILE A 161 -1.70 -6.56 23.96
C ILE A 161 -2.88 -7.52 23.71
N ILE A 162 -3.20 -8.36 24.70
CA ILE A 162 -4.22 -9.40 24.59
C ILE A 162 -5.67 -8.89 24.72
N HIS A 163 -5.87 -7.60 25.02
CA HIS A 163 -7.19 -7.01 25.21
C HIS A 163 -7.63 -6.24 23.96
N TYR A 164 -8.64 -6.78 23.28
CA TYR A 164 -9.27 -6.20 22.09
C TYR A 164 -10.77 -6.52 22.10
N SER A 165 -11.58 -5.69 21.44
CA SER A 165 -13.05 -5.70 21.53
C SER A 165 -13.75 -6.27 20.29
N PHE A 166 -13.02 -6.92 19.38
CA PHE A 166 -13.53 -7.41 18.10
C PHE A 166 -13.08 -8.83 17.80
N ASP A 167 -13.81 -9.50 16.91
CA ASP A 167 -13.42 -10.82 16.39
C ASP A 167 -12.12 -10.72 15.58
N PRO A 168 -11.02 -11.41 15.96
CA PRO A 168 -9.75 -11.40 15.23
C PRO A 168 -9.86 -11.74 13.74
N HIS A 169 -10.89 -12.48 13.31
CA HIS A 169 -11.10 -12.82 11.90
C HIS A 169 -11.29 -11.59 11.02
N VAL A 170 -11.77 -10.47 11.55
CA VAL A 170 -11.92 -9.21 10.80
C VAL A 170 -10.58 -8.63 10.34
N THR A 171 -9.47 -9.08 10.95
CA THR A 171 -8.10 -8.65 10.60
C THR A 171 -7.47 -9.49 9.48
N LYS A 172 -8.20 -10.47 8.93
CA LYS A 172 -7.74 -11.32 7.84
C LYS A 172 -7.44 -10.47 6.60
N GLY A 173 -6.17 -10.48 6.18
CA GLY A 173 -5.66 -9.65 5.08
C GLY A 173 -5.11 -8.28 5.51
N ASN A 174 -5.20 -7.94 6.80
CA ASN A 174 -4.55 -6.76 7.39
C ASN A 174 -3.28 -7.11 8.17
N ILE A 175 -3.26 -8.29 8.79
CA ILE A 175 -2.11 -8.76 9.58
C ILE A 175 -2.06 -10.29 9.61
N GLU A 176 -0.85 -10.84 9.58
CA GLU A 176 -0.59 -12.25 9.84
C GLU A 176 -0.20 -12.47 11.30
N ASN A 177 -0.42 -13.69 11.82
CA ASN A 177 -0.03 -14.05 13.19
C ASN A 177 -0.55 -13.02 14.22
N PHE A 178 -1.85 -12.69 14.15
CA PHE A 178 -2.51 -11.72 15.03
C PHE A 178 -2.39 -12.08 16.51
N THR A 179 -1.52 -11.41 17.27
CA THR A 179 -1.27 -11.73 18.70
C THR A 179 -2.04 -10.79 19.63
N GLY A 180 -2.54 -9.66 19.12
CA GLY A 180 -3.21 -8.63 19.92
C GLY A 180 -3.17 -7.25 19.24
N VAL A 181 -3.31 -6.19 20.04
CA VAL A 181 -3.40 -4.79 19.57
C VAL A 181 -2.45 -3.85 20.34
N ALA A 182 -2.01 -2.77 19.69
CA ALA A 182 -1.10 -1.77 20.29
C ALA A 182 -1.79 -0.69 21.14
N GLN A 183 -3.08 -0.39 20.87
CA GLN A 183 -3.88 0.67 21.53
C GLN A 183 -3.23 2.07 21.47
N VAL A 184 -3.61 2.88 20.46
CA VAL A 184 -3.16 4.28 20.33
C VAL A 184 -4.27 5.20 20.83
N PRO A 185 -4.01 6.19 21.72
CA PRO A 185 -5.02 7.13 22.18
C PRO A 185 -5.64 7.91 21.02
N ILE A 186 -6.95 8.16 21.06
CA ILE A 186 -7.68 8.94 20.06
C ILE A 186 -8.35 10.14 20.73
N GLY A 187 -8.08 11.33 20.20
CA GLY A 187 -8.81 12.56 20.53
C GLY A 187 -9.58 13.11 19.33
N PHE A 188 -10.53 14.00 19.58
CA PHE A 188 -11.25 14.72 18.53
C PHE A 188 -10.90 16.20 18.57
N ALA A 189 -10.65 16.80 17.41
CA ALA A 189 -10.48 18.23 17.22
C ALA A 189 -11.59 18.77 16.31
N GLY A 190 -12.11 19.96 16.59
CA GLY A 190 -13.08 20.64 15.73
C GLY A 190 -14.25 21.30 16.49
N PRO A 191 -15.35 21.58 15.78
CA PRO A 191 -15.57 21.28 14.36
C PRO A 191 -14.57 22.01 13.44
N LEU A 192 -14.25 21.44 12.29
CA LEU A 192 -13.59 22.11 11.18
C LEU A 192 -14.62 22.35 10.08
N LYS A 193 -14.87 23.62 9.74
CA LYS A 193 -15.76 24.03 8.65
C LYS A 193 -15.01 23.97 7.33
N ILE A 194 -15.52 23.18 6.39
CA ILE A 194 -14.96 23.00 5.05
C ILE A 194 -15.98 23.41 4.00
N ASN A 195 -15.50 24.18 3.03
CA ASN A 195 -16.19 24.66 1.85
C ASN A 195 -15.47 24.10 0.60
N GLY A 196 -15.43 22.77 0.46
CA GLY A 196 -14.73 22.04 -0.61
C GLY A 196 -15.66 21.55 -1.73
N GLU A 197 -15.11 21.00 -2.80
CA GLU A 197 -15.90 20.46 -3.92
C GLU A 197 -16.67 19.19 -3.52
N HIS A 198 -16.17 18.46 -2.52
CA HIS A 198 -16.69 17.17 -2.08
C HIS A 198 -17.06 17.12 -0.59
N ALA A 199 -16.46 17.98 0.24
CA ALA A 199 -16.72 18.16 1.65
C ALA A 199 -17.35 19.54 1.89
N GLN A 200 -18.62 19.55 2.31
CA GLN A 200 -19.36 20.75 2.67
C GLN A 200 -19.93 20.59 4.07
N GLY A 201 -19.58 21.48 4.99
CA GLY A 201 -20.10 21.50 6.36
C GLY A 201 -19.01 21.41 7.44
N GLU A 202 -19.41 20.95 8.61
CA GLU A 202 -18.57 20.89 9.82
C GLU A 202 -18.20 19.45 10.17
N PHE A 203 -16.92 19.21 10.47
CA PHE A 203 -16.39 17.87 10.74
C PHE A 203 -15.63 17.81 12.05
N LEU A 204 -15.89 16.78 12.87
CA LEU A 204 -15.08 16.45 14.04
C LEU A 204 -13.95 15.51 13.60
N ILE A 205 -12.71 15.95 13.74
CA ILE A 205 -11.53 15.28 13.20
C ILE A 205 -10.96 14.31 14.24
N PRO A 206 -11.00 12.98 14.00
CA PRO A 206 -10.36 12.00 14.86
C PRO A 206 -8.84 12.02 14.63
N LEU A 207 -8.09 12.08 15.73
CA LEU A 207 -6.62 12.15 15.74
C LEU A 207 -6.08 11.10 16.71
N ALA A 208 -5.51 10.03 16.17
CA ALA A 208 -4.89 8.97 16.96
C ALA A 208 -3.39 9.26 17.16
N THR A 209 -2.97 9.63 18.36
CA THR A 209 -1.58 10.05 18.63
C THR A 209 -1.16 9.83 20.08
N THR A 210 0.15 9.73 20.28
CA THR A 210 0.81 9.79 21.60
C THR A 210 1.55 11.10 21.83
N GLU A 211 1.56 12.01 20.85
CA GLU A 211 2.19 13.32 20.96
C GLU A 211 1.28 14.27 21.76
N GLY A 212 1.77 14.72 22.91
CA GLY A 212 1.09 15.72 23.73
C GLY A 212 0.88 17.03 22.95
N THR A 213 -0.15 17.80 23.30
CA THR A 213 -0.56 19.06 22.62
C THR A 213 -1.04 18.97 21.18
N LEU A 214 -0.81 17.87 20.45
CA LEU A 214 -1.21 17.77 19.04
C LEU A 214 -2.70 18.08 18.87
N VAL A 215 -3.59 17.30 19.49
CA VAL A 215 -5.05 17.48 19.34
C VAL A 215 -5.49 18.90 19.71
N ALA A 216 -4.95 19.47 20.79
CA ALA A 216 -5.25 20.82 21.23
C ALA A 216 -4.80 21.90 20.23
N SER A 217 -3.61 21.74 19.65
CA SER A 217 -3.07 22.65 18.64
C SER A 217 -3.91 22.63 17.36
N TYR A 218 -4.25 21.44 16.85
CA TYR A 218 -5.13 21.32 15.69
C TYR A 218 -6.51 21.92 15.97
N ASN A 219 -7.08 21.69 17.16
CA ASN A 219 -8.33 22.30 17.59
C ASN A 219 -8.29 23.84 17.63
N ARG A 220 -7.17 24.42 18.10
CA ARG A 220 -6.93 25.87 18.09
C ARG A 220 -6.93 26.43 16.67
N GLY A 221 -6.22 25.78 15.75
CA GLY A 221 -6.19 26.17 14.34
C GLY A 221 -7.56 26.10 13.67
N MET A 222 -8.32 25.03 13.92
CA MET A 222 -9.68 24.87 13.38
C MET A 222 -10.61 26.00 13.84
N LYS A 223 -10.49 26.43 15.11
CA LYS A 223 -11.25 27.57 15.64
C LYS A 223 -10.98 28.86 14.85
N VAL A 224 -9.72 29.17 14.56
CA VAL A 224 -9.34 30.37 13.79
C VAL A 224 -9.86 30.29 12.37
N LEU A 225 -9.71 29.14 11.71
CA LEU A 225 -10.19 28.94 10.35
C LEU A 225 -11.72 29.07 10.26
N ASN A 226 -12.47 28.52 11.22
CA ASN A 226 -13.93 28.67 11.26
C ASN A 226 -14.36 30.12 11.45
N LEU A 227 -13.70 30.86 12.35
CA LEU A 227 -13.95 32.29 12.55
C LEU A 227 -13.58 33.12 11.31
N SER A 228 -12.76 32.57 10.42
CA SER A 228 -12.40 33.16 9.11
C SER A 228 -13.33 32.73 7.97
N GLY A 229 -14.42 32.01 8.26
CA GLY A 229 -15.40 31.55 7.27
C GLY A 229 -15.27 30.07 6.86
N GLY A 230 -14.26 29.37 7.35
CA GLY A 230 -13.94 27.97 7.04
C GLY A 230 -12.82 27.85 6.01
N VAL A 231 -12.49 26.60 5.65
CA VAL A 231 -11.42 26.28 4.71
C VAL A 231 -12.00 25.95 3.34
N LYS A 232 -11.46 26.55 2.29
CA LYS A 232 -11.79 26.16 0.92
C LYS A 232 -10.82 25.06 0.48
N CYS A 233 -11.36 23.99 -0.10
CA CYS A 233 -10.56 22.86 -0.56
C CYS A 233 -10.86 22.53 -2.02
N SER A 234 -9.85 22.04 -2.75
CA SER A 234 -10.00 21.59 -4.13
C SER A 234 -9.12 20.38 -4.42
N VAL A 235 -9.68 19.36 -5.08
CA VAL A 235 -8.92 18.18 -5.52
C VAL A 235 -8.47 18.40 -6.96
N VAL A 236 -7.17 18.59 -7.15
CA VAL A 236 -6.57 18.99 -8.44
C VAL A 236 -6.26 17.79 -9.34
N ASP A 237 -5.80 16.69 -8.74
CA ASP A 237 -5.46 15.48 -9.51
C ASP A 237 -5.60 14.22 -8.65
N ASP A 238 -5.78 13.08 -9.34
CA ASP A 238 -5.82 11.73 -8.76
C ASP A 238 -5.10 10.76 -9.68
N ALA A 239 -4.05 10.12 -9.17
CA ALA A 239 -3.39 9.03 -9.84
C ALA A 239 -2.61 8.16 -8.85
N MET A 240 -2.82 6.84 -8.88
CA MET A 240 -1.97 5.86 -8.21
C MET A 240 -1.08 5.14 -9.22
N GLN A 241 0.17 4.87 -8.86
CA GLN A 241 1.18 4.39 -9.79
C GLN A 241 1.81 3.06 -9.42
N ARG A 242 2.26 2.38 -10.47
CA ARG A 242 3.32 1.38 -10.45
C ARG A 242 4.32 1.71 -11.55
N ALA A 243 5.62 1.56 -11.26
CA ALA A 243 6.67 1.92 -12.22
C ALA A 243 7.60 0.72 -12.49
N PRO A 244 7.29 -0.11 -13.50
CA PRO A 244 8.22 -1.09 -14.03
C PRO A 244 9.40 -0.47 -14.75
N VAL A 245 10.48 -1.25 -14.85
CA VAL A 245 11.65 -0.96 -15.68
C VAL A 245 11.96 -2.13 -16.61
N PHE A 246 12.27 -1.79 -17.87
CA PHE A 246 12.70 -2.70 -18.91
C PHE A 246 14.16 -2.40 -19.27
N VAL A 247 15.01 -3.43 -19.27
CA VAL A 247 16.45 -3.31 -19.52
C VAL A 247 16.78 -3.91 -20.88
N PHE A 248 17.55 -3.18 -21.68
CA PHE A 248 17.96 -3.55 -23.04
C PHE A 248 19.48 -3.71 -23.14
N GLU A 249 19.98 -4.06 -24.32
CA GLU A 249 21.44 -4.11 -24.56
C GLU A 249 22.05 -2.72 -24.60
N ASP A 250 21.35 -1.75 -25.17
CA ASP A 250 21.81 -0.38 -25.35
C ASP A 250 20.66 0.65 -25.24
N ALA A 251 21.02 1.93 -25.20
CA ALA A 251 20.09 3.04 -25.06
C ALA A 251 19.16 3.24 -26.29
N ARG A 252 19.60 2.84 -27.49
CA ARG A 252 18.77 2.98 -28.71
C ARG A 252 17.61 2.02 -28.67
N GLN A 253 17.85 0.77 -28.26
CA GLN A 253 16.80 -0.22 -28.07
C GLN A 253 15.78 0.19 -27.02
N ALA A 254 16.23 0.80 -25.90
CA ALA A 254 15.32 1.34 -24.89
C ALA A 254 14.44 2.47 -25.43
N ARG A 255 15.01 3.38 -26.23
CA ARG A 255 14.26 4.44 -26.92
C ARG A 255 13.26 3.88 -27.93
N ASP A 256 13.67 2.91 -28.74
CA ASP A 256 12.83 2.31 -29.76
C ASP A 256 11.67 1.52 -29.13
N PHE A 257 11.92 0.87 -27.99
CA PHE A 257 10.87 0.28 -27.15
C PHE A 257 9.83 1.30 -26.68
N VAL A 258 10.26 2.49 -26.23
CA VAL A 258 9.32 3.54 -25.81
C VAL A 258 8.44 4.02 -26.97
N ARG A 259 9.00 4.14 -28.19
CA ARG A 259 8.20 4.45 -29.39
C ARG A 259 7.17 3.36 -29.68
N TRP A 260 7.58 2.10 -29.59
CA TRP A 260 6.66 0.97 -29.75
C TRP A 260 5.54 0.97 -28.71
N VAL A 261 5.84 1.29 -27.44
CA VAL A 261 4.84 1.45 -26.37
C VAL A 261 3.81 2.52 -26.74
N ASP A 262 4.24 3.62 -27.34
CA ASP A 262 3.35 4.70 -27.76
C ASP A 262 2.43 4.29 -28.91
N GLU A 263 2.95 3.52 -29.88
CA GLU A 263 2.17 2.96 -30.98
C GLU A 263 1.13 1.93 -30.50
N HIS A 264 1.35 1.29 -29.35
CA HIS A 264 0.51 0.20 -28.83
C HIS A 264 -0.23 0.57 -27.52
N ILE A 265 -0.31 1.85 -27.17
CA ILE A 265 -0.85 2.31 -25.88
C ILE A 265 -2.29 1.86 -25.63
N ASP A 266 -3.11 1.78 -26.68
CA ASP A 266 -4.51 1.36 -26.57
C ASP A 266 -4.63 -0.12 -26.19
N LYS A 267 -3.80 -0.98 -26.78
CA LYS A 267 -3.77 -2.39 -26.41
C LYS A 267 -3.19 -2.60 -25.02
N ILE A 268 -2.14 -1.86 -24.66
CA ILE A 268 -1.57 -1.86 -23.31
C ILE A 268 -2.63 -1.44 -22.27
N ARG A 269 -3.47 -0.44 -22.59
CA ARG A 269 -4.59 -0.01 -21.76
C ARG A 269 -5.62 -1.11 -21.58
N GLU A 270 -6.03 -1.77 -22.66
CA GLU A 270 -6.98 -2.89 -22.63
C GLU A 270 -6.51 -3.99 -21.66
N GLU A 271 -5.25 -4.41 -21.79
CA GLU A 271 -4.67 -5.47 -20.96
C GLU A 271 -4.52 -5.05 -19.48
N ALA A 272 -4.19 -3.78 -19.22
CA ALA A 272 -4.12 -3.26 -17.85
C ALA A 272 -5.50 -3.29 -17.18
N GLU A 273 -6.51 -2.75 -17.86
CA GLU A 273 -7.87 -2.58 -17.33
C GLU A 273 -8.66 -3.89 -17.28
N ALA A 274 -8.27 -4.92 -18.03
CA ALA A 274 -8.89 -6.25 -17.97
C ALA A 274 -8.83 -6.90 -16.57
N THR A 275 -7.91 -6.46 -15.71
CA THR A 275 -7.71 -7.01 -14.36
C THR A 275 -8.63 -6.42 -13.28
N SER A 276 -9.34 -5.33 -13.57
CA SER A 276 -10.18 -4.64 -12.60
C SER A 276 -11.24 -3.78 -13.26
N SER A 277 -12.48 -3.88 -12.77
CA SER A 277 -13.56 -2.96 -13.18
C SER A 277 -13.40 -1.53 -12.62
N VAL A 278 -12.43 -1.29 -11.73
CA VAL A 278 -12.22 0.00 -11.04
C VAL A 278 -10.95 0.71 -11.52
N ALA A 279 -9.86 -0.03 -11.77
CA ALA A 279 -8.63 0.57 -12.25
C ALA A 279 -8.78 1.11 -13.68
N LYS A 280 -8.49 2.40 -13.89
CA LYS A 280 -8.51 3.03 -15.21
C LYS A 280 -7.18 3.68 -15.53
N LEU A 281 -6.51 3.24 -16.59
CA LEU A 281 -5.18 3.76 -16.96
C LEU A 281 -5.34 5.15 -17.59
N LYS A 282 -4.87 6.18 -16.90
CA LYS A 282 -4.88 7.56 -17.40
C LYS A 282 -3.83 7.72 -18.50
N TYR A 283 -2.57 7.43 -18.15
CA TYR A 283 -1.41 7.58 -19.03
C TYR A 283 -0.20 6.83 -18.47
N ILE A 284 0.85 6.71 -19.27
CA ILE A 284 2.15 6.16 -18.86
C ILE A 284 3.21 7.25 -19.03
N ASP A 285 3.86 7.66 -17.95
CA ASP A 285 5.08 8.47 -18.10
C ASP A 285 6.25 7.57 -18.48
N LYS A 286 7.11 8.06 -19.37
CA LYS A 286 8.23 7.32 -19.93
C LYS A 286 9.53 8.03 -19.60
N TYR A 287 10.43 7.35 -18.90
CA TYR A 287 11.75 7.89 -18.55
C TYR A 287 12.83 6.94 -19.06
N LEU A 288 13.80 7.48 -19.79
CA LEU A 288 14.95 6.75 -20.30
C LEU A 288 16.20 7.14 -19.52
N ALA A 289 16.96 6.15 -19.07
CA ALA A 289 18.28 6.36 -18.49
C ALA A 289 19.17 5.15 -18.81
N ASN A 290 20.37 5.38 -19.32
CA ASN A 290 21.23 4.32 -19.82
C ASN A 290 20.50 3.45 -20.86
N LYS A 291 20.53 2.13 -20.67
CA LYS A 291 19.80 1.13 -21.46
C LYS A 291 18.48 0.71 -20.80
N PHE A 292 17.90 1.56 -19.97
CA PHE A 292 16.69 1.30 -19.20
C PHE A 292 15.53 2.18 -19.68
N ALA A 293 14.35 1.58 -19.77
CA ALA A 293 13.09 2.29 -19.96
C ALA A 293 12.19 2.08 -18.75
N TYR A 294 11.97 3.16 -18.00
CA TYR A 294 11.01 3.22 -16.91
C TYR A 294 9.66 3.64 -17.46
N LEU A 295 8.64 2.85 -17.18
CA LEU A 295 7.26 3.16 -17.54
C LEU A 295 6.48 3.35 -16.25
N ARG A 296 6.12 4.58 -15.90
CA ARG A 296 5.30 4.87 -14.72
C ARG A 296 3.83 4.88 -15.15
N PHE A 297 3.13 3.79 -14.88
CA PHE A 297 1.72 3.66 -15.20
C PHE A 297 0.88 4.43 -14.17
N ASN A 298 0.01 5.32 -14.62
CA ASN A 298 -0.81 6.18 -13.77
C ASN A 298 -2.29 5.79 -13.89
N PHE A 299 -2.93 5.37 -12.79
CA PHE A 299 -4.30 4.88 -12.79
C PHE A 299 -5.21 5.69 -11.86
N LEU A 300 -6.49 5.79 -12.21
CA LEU A 300 -7.56 6.02 -11.23
C LEU A 300 -7.91 4.70 -10.53
N THR A 301 -8.23 4.77 -9.23
CA THR A 301 -8.46 3.57 -8.39
C THR A 301 -9.77 3.61 -7.59
N GLY A 302 -10.67 4.53 -7.96
CA GLY A 302 -11.89 4.78 -7.19
C GLY A 302 -11.56 5.18 -5.75
N ASP A 303 -12.29 4.59 -4.79
CA ASP A 303 -12.16 4.90 -3.36
C ASP A 303 -11.09 4.10 -2.61
N ALA A 304 -10.38 3.20 -3.30
CA ALA A 304 -9.25 2.47 -2.73
C ALA A 304 -7.95 3.26 -2.93
N ALA A 305 -7.01 3.13 -1.98
CA ALA A 305 -5.65 3.64 -2.16
C ALA A 305 -4.99 3.04 -3.40
N GLY A 306 -5.28 1.76 -3.68
CA GLY A 306 -5.12 1.18 -5.01
C GLY A 306 -3.76 0.55 -5.31
N GLN A 307 -2.78 0.53 -4.38
CA GLN A 307 -1.43 -0.01 -4.67
C GLN A 307 -1.42 -1.45 -5.20
N ASN A 308 -2.22 -2.34 -4.59
CA ASN A 308 -2.35 -3.73 -5.04
C ASN A 308 -3.07 -3.84 -6.39
N MET A 309 -4.07 -2.99 -6.59
CA MET A 309 -4.88 -2.95 -7.81
C MET A 309 -4.02 -2.55 -9.01
N VAL A 310 -3.29 -1.43 -8.89
CA VAL A 310 -2.40 -0.95 -9.97
C VAL A 310 -1.21 -1.88 -10.19
N GLY A 311 -0.74 -2.56 -9.15
CA GLY A 311 0.30 -3.58 -9.27
C GLY A 311 -0.14 -4.73 -10.18
N ARG A 312 -1.36 -5.26 -9.98
CA ARG A 312 -1.92 -6.31 -10.83
C ARG A 312 -2.19 -5.83 -12.26
N ALA A 313 -2.78 -4.65 -12.42
CA ALA A 313 -3.05 -4.06 -13.74
C ALA A 313 -1.77 -3.85 -14.55
N THR A 314 -0.76 -3.25 -13.93
CA THR A 314 0.55 -3.02 -14.55
C THR A 314 1.23 -4.33 -14.90
N PHE A 315 1.13 -5.34 -14.03
CA PHE A 315 1.71 -6.64 -14.30
C PHE A 315 1.06 -7.33 -15.52
N ALA A 316 -0.26 -7.25 -15.68
CA ALA A 316 -0.95 -7.80 -16.86
C ALA A 316 -0.53 -7.10 -18.15
N ALA A 317 -0.53 -5.77 -18.14
CA ALA A 317 -0.04 -4.97 -19.27
C ALA A 317 1.43 -5.28 -19.62
N CYS A 318 2.31 -5.32 -18.62
CA CYS A 318 3.73 -5.62 -18.84
C CYS A 318 3.94 -7.05 -19.34
N SER A 319 3.11 -7.99 -18.92
CA SER A 319 3.16 -9.36 -19.44
C SER A 319 2.86 -9.39 -20.93
N TRP A 320 1.79 -8.72 -21.37
CA TRP A 320 1.47 -8.59 -22.79
C TRP A 320 2.62 -7.91 -23.55
N ILE A 321 3.20 -6.83 -23.00
CA ILE A 321 4.38 -6.18 -23.59
C ILE A 321 5.53 -7.18 -23.79
N LEU A 322 5.86 -7.98 -22.78
CA LEU A 322 6.96 -8.95 -22.84
C LEU A 322 6.71 -10.06 -23.86
N ASP A 323 5.45 -10.42 -24.09
CA ASP A 323 5.09 -11.45 -25.06
C ASP A 323 5.06 -10.90 -26.52
N ASN A 324 4.93 -9.58 -26.69
CA ASN A 324 4.77 -8.94 -28.00
C ASN A 324 5.95 -8.05 -28.45
N TYR A 325 6.88 -7.72 -27.55
CA TYR A 325 8.08 -6.95 -27.89
C TYR A 325 9.37 -7.77 -27.67
N PRO A 326 10.10 -8.13 -28.74
CA PRO A 326 11.39 -8.82 -28.60
C PRO A 326 12.49 -7.86 -28.15
N GLY A 327 13.48 -8.36 -27.40
CA GLY A 327 14.71 -7.62 -27.08
C GLY A 327 14.84 -7.14 -25.63
N VAL A 328 13.79 -7.24 -24.81
CA VAL A 328 13.91 -7.02 -23.36
C VAL A 328 14.85 -8.08 -22.74
N LYS A 329 15.88 -7.63 -22.03
CA LYS A 329 16.87 -8.48 -21.35
C LYS A 329 16.50 -8.77 -19.91
N LYS A 330 15.99 -7.76 -19.21
CA LYS A 330 15.47 -7.89 -17.83
C LYS A 330 14.25 -7.02 -17.65
N PHE A 331 13.39 -7.45 -16.72
CA PHE A 331 12.18 -6.75 -16.34
C PHE A 331 12.02 -6.79 -14.83
N TYR A 332 11.62 -5.67 -14.24
CA TYR A 332 11.21 -5.58 -12.84
C TYR A 332 9.91 -4.79 -12.78
N LEU A 333 8.92 -5.30 -12.05
CA LEU A 333 7.60 -4.65 -11.92
C LEU A 333 7.65 -3.34 -11.13
N GLU A 334 8.61 -3.23 -10.21
CA GLU A 334 8.86 -2.03 -9.41
C GLU A 334 10.36 -1.75 -9.40
N SER A 335 10.71 -0.47 -9.59
CA SER A 335 12.09 0.00 -9.72
C SER A 335 12.36 1.27 -8.91
N ASN A 336 11.60 1.46 -7.83
CA ASN A 336 11.58 2.64 -6.95
C ASN A 336 11.10 3.94 -7.61
N PHE A 337 10.57 3.90 -8.83
CA PHE A 337 10.20 5.10 -9.59
C PHE A 337 8.69 5.44 -9.48
N ALA A 338 7.91 4.63 -8.77
CA ALA A 338 6.49 4.90 -8.57
C ALA A 338 6.23 6.25 -7.86
N THR A 339 6.88 6.67 -6.77
CA THR A 339 7.77 6.00 -5.80
C THR A 339 6.93 5.66 -4.55
N ASP A 340 6.92 4.41 -4.07
CA ASP A 340 5.96 3.97 -3.03
C ASP A 340 6.59 3.84 -1.63
N LYS A 341 6.16 4.63 -0.64
CA LYS A 341 6.68 4.69 0.75
C LYS A 341 8.07 5.32 0.88
N LYS A 342 8.41 6.27 0.00
CA LYS A 342 9.62 7.12 0.10
C LYS A 342 9.29 8.52 -0.42
N ALA A 343 9.88 9.54 0.21
CA ALA A 343 9.84 10.90 -0.32
C ALA A 343 10.49 10.94 -1.70
N SER A 344 9.85 11.62 -2.67
CA SER A 344 10.40 11.73 -4.02
C SER A 344 9.91 13.00 -4.73
N GLN A 345 10.80 13.61 -5.53
CA GLN A 345 10.46 14.78 -6.33
C GLN A 345 9.46 14.44 -7.45
N VAL A 346 9.49 13.20 -7.96
CA VAL A 346 8.50 12.77 -8.97
C VAL A 346 7.09 12.77 -8.40
N ASN A 347 6.86 12.37 -7.14
CA ASN A 347 5.53 12.42 -6.54
C ASN A 347 5.04 13.86 -6.31
N ILE A 348 5.96 14.80 -6.03
CA ILE A 348 5.63 16.23 -5.90
C ILE A 348 5.22 16.80 -7.28
N MET A 349 6.03 16.55 -8.31
CA MET A 349 5.81 17.08 -9.66
C MET A 349 4.68 16.37 -10.40
N ARG A 350 4.53 15.05 -10.19
CA ARG A 350 3.56 14.14 -10.81
C ARG A 350 2.85 13.37 -9.71
N THR A 351 1.71 13.90 -9.32
CA THR A 351 0.86 13.44 -8.22
C THR A 351 0.82 11.93 -8.03
N ARG A 352 0.88 11.50 -6.77
CA ARG A 352 0.68 10.11 -6.35
C ARG A 352 -0.36 10.02 -5.25
N GLY A 353 -1.46 9.31 -5.49
CA GLY A 353 -2.69 9.47 -4.73
C GLY A 353 -3.42 10.72 -5.19
N LYS A 354 -3.84 11.56 -4.24
CA LYS A 354 -4.62 12.78 -4.46
C LYS A 354 -3.70 14.00 -4.35
N ARG A 355 -3.86 14.95 -5.26
CA ARG A 355 -3.35 16.31 -5.09
C ARG A 355 -4.49 17.18 -4.62
N VAL A 356 -4.37 17.73 -3.43
CA VAL A 356 -5.41 18.52 -2.80
C VAL A 356 -4.83 19.80 -2.24
N THR A 357 -5.53 20.90 -2.47
CA THR A 357 -5.17 22.22 -1.93
C THR A 357 -6.22 22.62 -0.90
N ALA A 358 -5.78 23.11 0.24
CA ALA A 358 -6.61 23.76 1.26
C ALA A 358 -6.14 25.20 1.43
N GLU A 359 -7.06 26.17 1.43
CA GLU A 359 -6.76 27.60 1.50
C GLU A 359 -7.75 28.37 2.38
N ALA A 360 -7.27 29.45 3.00
CA ALA A 360 -8.07 30.37 3.79
C ALA A 360 -7.45 31.77 3.80
N THR A 361 -8.29 32.79 3.92
CA THR A 361 -7.88 34.16 4.25
C THR A 361 -8.29 34.45 5.68
N ILE A 362 -7.32 34.73 6.54
CA ILE A 362 -7.51 34.94 7.97
C ILE A 362 -7.43 36.44 8.27
N PRO A 363 -8.50 37.04 8.82
CA PRO A 363 -8.50 38.45 9.17
C PRO A 363 -7.37 38.82 10.14
N ARG A 364 -6.73 39.98 9.92
CA ARG A 364 -5.66 40.50 10.77
C ARG A 364 -6.01 40.45 12.26
N GLU A 365 -7.14 41.06 12.62
CA GLU A 365 -7.57 41.19 14.02
C GLU A 365 -7.73 39.82 14.69
N LEU A 366 -8.17 38.81 13.92
CA LEU A 366 -8.34 37.46 14.46
C LEU A 366 -6.99 36.83 14.84
N LEU A 367 -5.93 37.06 14.04
CA LEU A 367 -4.58 36.57 14.36
C LEU A 367 -4.03 37.28 15.59
N ILE A 368 -4.19 38.59 15.69
CA ILE A 368 -3.75 39.37 16.86
C ILE A 368 -4.48 38.90 18.12
N GLU A 369 -5.82 38.85 18.09
CA GLU A 369 -6.63 38.56 19.27
C GLU A 369 -6.55 37.09 19.73
N ARG A 370 -6.54 36.14 18.78
CA ARG A 370 -6.67 34.70 19.09
C ARG A 370 -5.35 33.96 19.05
N MET A 371 -4.42 34.44 18.24
CA MET A 371 -3.14 33.77 17.98
C MET A 371 -1.93 34.58 18.47
N ARG A 372 -2.15 35.84 18.88
CA ARG A 372 -1.14 36.74 19.44
C ARG A 372 0.06 36.93 18.52
N VAL A 373 -0.21 37.06 17.23
CA VAL A 373 0.81 37.22 16.19
C VAL A 373 0.29 38.15 15.09
N GLU A 374 1.18 38.96 14.52
CA GLU A 374 0.87 39.81 13.38
C GLU A 374 0.95 39.01 12.06
N PRO A 375 0.07 39.25 11.07
CA PRO A 375 0.15 38.63 9.75
C PRO A 375 1.52 38.77 9.07
N GLU A 376 2.16 39.94 9.21
CA GLU A 376 3.48 40.23 8.65
C GLU A 376 4.56 39.29 9.21
N GLU A 377 4.49 38.98 10.50
CA GLU A 377 5.46 38.10 11.17
C GLU A 377 5.31 36.66 10.66
N LEU A 378 4.07 36.20 10.44
CA LEU A 378 3.81 34.90 9.84
C LEU A 378 4.32 34.82 8.41
N ALA A 379 4.01 35.82 7.58
CA ALA A 379 4.47 35.87 6.19
C ALA A 379 6.01 35.87 6.13
N TYR A 380 6.68 36.66 6.96
CA TYR A 380 8.13 36.69 7.04
C TYR A 380 8.71 35.37 7.57
N HIS A 381 8.10 34.77 8.60
CA HIS A 381 8.54 33.49 9.13
C HIS A 381 8.47 32.38 8.06
N TYR A 382 7.41 32.32 7.25
CA TYR A 382 7.34 31.35 6.15
C TYR A 382 8.38 31.59 5.06
N GLN A 383 8.79 32.85 4.79
CA GLN A 383 9.90 33.12 3.88
C GLN A 383 11.23 32.55 4.43
N VAL A 384 11.49 32.74 5.72
CA VAL A 384 12.67 32.18 6.41
C VAL A 384 12.62 30.65 6.40
N ALA A 385 11.49 30.06 6.79
CA ALA A 385 11.30 28.61 6.83
C ALA A 385 11.49 27.98 5.44
N ASN A 386 11.01 28.64 4.38
CA ASN A 386 11.17 28.17 3.00
C ASN A 386 12.65 28.08 2.58
N VAL A 387 13.49 29.05 2.96
CA VAL A 387 14.94 28.95 2.74
C VAL A 387 15.52 27.75 3.51
N GLY A 388 15.10 27.55 4.76
CA GLY A 388 15.51 26.38 5.56
C GLY A 388 15.12 25.03 4.95
N SER A 389 13.91 24.91 4.41
CA SER A 389 13.43 23.70 3.74
C SER A 389 14.20 23.39 2.46
N ILE A 390 14.55 24.42 1.67
CA ILE A 390 15.41 24.25 0.49
C ILE A 390 16.80 23.75 0.90
N LEU A 391 17.42 24.37 1.91
CA LEU A 391 18.76 24.01 2.38
C LEU A 391 18.82 22.57 2.92
N SER A 392 17.76 22.13 3.61
CA SER A 392 17.68 20.79 4.18
C SER A 392 17.24 19.71 3.19
N GLY A 393 16.75 20.09 2.01
CA GLY A 393 16.18 19.16 1.03
C GLY A 393 14.85 18.55 1.49
N ALA A 394 14.12 19.23 2.39
CA ALA A 394 12.82 18.78 2.86
C ALA A 394 11.81 18.74 1.70
N ASN A 395 10.94 17.72 1.68
CA ASN A 395 9.82 17.61 0.74
C ASN A 395 8.59 18.42 1.16
N ASN A 396 8.74 19.21 2.23
CA ASN A 396 7.71 20.06 2.81
C ASN A 396 8.35 21.39 3.22
N ASN A 397 7.78 22.51 2.76
CA ASN A 397 8.18 23.85 3.19
C ASN A 397 7.28 24.45 4.28
N GLY A 398 6.25 23.72 4.70
CA GLY A 398 5.50 23.94 5.92
C GLY A 398 6.16 23.34 7.15
N LEU A 399 5.42 23.30 8.25
CA LEU A 399 5.97 23.01 9.57
C LEU A 399 5.74 21.56 10.01
N HIS A 400 4.54 21.00 9.84
CA HIS A 400 4.20 19.69 10.44
C HIS A 400 3.02 18.93 9.80
N SER A 401 2.81 19.04 8.49
CA SER A 401 1.78 18.24 7.78
C SER A 401 1.79 16.74 8.15
N ALA A 402 2.96 16.17 8.41
CA ALA A 402 3.12 14.78 8.82
C ALA A 402 2.33 14.43 10.09
N ASN A 403 2.18 15.37 11.03
CA ASN A 403 1.50 15.13 12.32
C ASN A 403 0.01 14.84 12.12
N ALA A 404 -0.74 15.74 11.47
CA ALA A 404 -2.17 15.52 11.19
C ALA A 404 -2.37 14.26 10.34
N ILE A 405 -1.58 14.13 9.28
CA ILE A 405 -1.73 13.02 8.33
C ILE A 405 -1.50 11.69 9.04
N THR A 406 -0.44 11.57 9.85
CA THR A 406 -0.17 10.35 10.63
C THR A 406 -1.30 10.06 11.61
N ALA A 407 -1.75 11.06 12.38
CA ALA A 407 -2.77 10.89 13.39
C ALA A 407 -4.12 10.48 12.78
N MET A 408 -4.51 11.10 11.67
CA MET A 408 -5.71 10.72 10.92
C MET A 408 -5.54 9.36 10.23
N PHE A 409 -4.35 9.02 9.73
CA PHE A 409 -4.09 7.74 9.05
C PHE A 409 -4.27 6.57 10.00
N ILE A 410 -3.73 6.67 11.21
CA ILE A 410 -3.92 5.66 12.26
C ILE A 410 -5.40 5.58 12.66
N ALA A 411 -6.05 6.73 12.87
CA ALA A 411 -7.45 6.81 13.28
C ALA A 411 -8.41 6.23 12.24
N THR A 412 -8.11 6.36 10.94
CA THR A 412 -9.04 6.02 9.85
C THR A 412 -8.61 4.81 9.01
N GLY A 413 -7.54 4.11 9.42
CA GLY A 413 -7.15 2.83 8.81
C GLY A 413 -6.46 2.96 7.47
N GLN A 414 -5.76 4.06 7.26
CA GLN A 414 -4.90 4.26 6.09
C GLN A 414 -3.59 3.49 6.28
N ASP A 415 -2.81 3.34 5.19
CA ASP A 415 -1.46 2.80 5.30
C ASP A 415 -0.51 3.89 5.84
N VAL A 416 -0.19 3.80 7.12
CA VAL A 416 0.64 4.80 7.83
C VAL A 416 2.03 4.94 7.20
N ALA A 417 2.56 3.92 6.52
CA ALA A 417 3.85 4.06 5.84
C ALA A 417 3.78 5.01 4.63
N ASN A 418 2.58 5.31 4.10
CA ASN A 418 2.41 6.32 3.07
C ASN A 418 2.57 7.76 3.59
N VAL A 419 2.73 7.97 4.90
CA VAL A 419 3.15 9.27 5.45
C VAL A 419 4.48 9.71 4.84
N ALA A 420 5.39 8.77 4.50
CA ALA A 420 6.65 9.07 3.81
C ALA A 420 6.48 9.84 2.47
N GLU A 421 5.26 9.83 1.91
CA GLU A 421 4.91 10.54 0.68
C GLU A 421 3.85 11.60 0.92
N SER A 422 2.83 11.27 1.71
CA SER A 422 1.67 12.11 1.98
C SER A 422 2.04 13.33 2.82
N SER A 423 3.14 13.29 3.58
CA SER A 423 3.65 14.44 4.32
C SER A 423 4.25 15.54 3.44
N ALA A 424 4.43 15.31 2.13
CA ALA A 424 4.87 16.38 1.24
C ALA A 424 3.88 17.56 1.30
N GLY A 425 4.39 18.78 1.36
CA GLY A 425 3.58 19.98 1.55
C GLY A 425 4.17 21.17 0.83
N LEU A 426 3.32 21.89 0.10
CA LEU A 426 3.67 23.14 -0.55
C LEU A 426 2.81 24.23 0.09
N VAL A 427 3.34 24.89 1.10
CA VAL A 427 2.74 26.01 1.79
C VAL A 427 3.09 27.29 1.05
N TYR A 428 2.08 28.14 0.86
CA TYR A 428 2.24 29.49 0.35
C TYR A 428 1.44 30.46 1.21
N VAL A 429 2.05 31.61 1.48
CA VAL A 429 1.50 32.67 2.33
C VAL A 429 1.74 34.01 1.66
N GLU A 430 0.72 34.86 1.68
CA GLU A 430 0.83 36.27 1.26
C GLU A 430 -0.05 37.17 2.11
N LEU A 431 0.25 38.46 2.08
CA LEU A 431 -0.60 39.49 2.67
C LEU A 431 -1.56 39.99 1.59
N THR A 432 -2.83 40.07 1.94
CA THR A 432 -3.82 40.76 1.10
C THR A 432 -3.63 42.29 1.17
N ASP A 433 -4.31 43.03 0.30
CA ASP A 433 -4.33 44.50 0.33
C ASP A 433 -4.82 45.06 1.68
N ASN A 434 -5.72 44.32 2.37
CA ASN A 434 -6.24 44.67 3.69
C ASN A 434 -5.31 44.26 4.84
N ARG A 435 -4.11 43.73 4.54
CA ARG A 435 -3.17 43.17 5.52
C ARG A 435 -3.69 41.93 6.27
N ASP A 436 -4.72 41.26 5.74
CA ASP A 436 -5.12 39.92 6.17
C ASP A 436 -4.12 38.88 5.64
N LEU A 437 -4.06 37.72 6.28
CA LEU A 437 -3.16 36.62 5.88
C LEU A 437 -3.90 35.65 4.94
N TYR A 438 -3.50 35.58 3.67
CA TYR A 438 -3.83 34.43 2.85
C TYR A 438 -2.82 33.31 3.10
N ILE A 439 -3.32 32.10 3.35
CA ILE A 439 -2.50 30.91 3.53
C ILE A 439 -3.12 29.74 2.77
N SER A 440 -2.26 28.97 2.10
CA SER A 440 -2.65 27.73 1.44
C SER A 440 -1.62 26.63 1.69
N ILE A 441 -2.08 25.38 1.70
CA ILE A 441 -1.21 24.21 1.59
C ILE A 441 -1.72 23.30 0.48
N THR A 442 -0.82 22.95 -0.44
CA THR A 442 -1.04 21.87 -1.40
C THR A 442 -0.32 20.61 -0.93
N ILE A 443 -1.06 19.52 -0.75
CA ILE A 443 -0.51 18.18 -0.53
C ILE A 443 -0.46 17.50 -1.90
N PRO A 444 0.73 17.35 -2.54
CA PRO A 444 0.81 16.90 -3.92
C PRO A 444 0.64 15.39 -4.09
N SER A 445 0.81 14.62 -3.01
CA SER A 445 0.86 13.16 -3.04
C SER A 445 0.15 12.50 -1.85
N LEU A 446 -1.09 12.90 -1.57
CA LEU A 446 -1.91 12.37 -0.48
C LEU A 446 -2.49 11.00 -0.82
N ILE A 447 -2.04 9.94 -0.17
CA ILE A 447 -2.53 8.58 -0.42
C ILE A 447 -3.55 8.21 0.65
N VAL A 448 -4.83 8.24 0.25
CA VAL A 448 -5.95 7.94 1.15
C VAL A 448 -6.96 7.01 0.48
N ALA A 449 -7.71 6.30 1.32
CA ALA A 449 -8.77 5.39 0.95
C ALA A 449 -9.97 5.54 1.89
N THR A 450 -11.14 5.27 1.35
CA THR A 450 -12.38 5.09 2.12
C THR A 450 -12.94 3.68 1.98
N TYR A 451 -12.24 2.83 1.22
CA TYR A 451 -12.59 1.43 0.98
C TYR A 451 -11.33 0.55 0.84
N GLY A 452 -11.33 -0.60 1.51
CA GLY A 452 -10.25 -1.59 1.48
C GLY A 452 -9.11 -1.31 2.45
N GLY A 453 -8.18 -2.26 2.59
CA GLY A 453 -7.08 -2.14 3.55
C GLY A 453 -7.60 -2.05 5.00
N GLY A 454 -7.05 -1.13 5.80
CA GLY A 454 -7.42 -0.96 7.20
C GLY A 454 -8.74 -0.22 7.43
N THR A 455 -9.37 0.35 6.40
CA THR A 455 -10.56 1.21 6.56
C THR A 455 -11.79 0.47 7.09
N GLY A 456 -11.81 -0.85 6.96
CA GLY A 456 -12.88 -1.72 7.46
C GLY A 456 -12.66 -2.25 8.87
N LEU A 457 -11.50 -1.99 9.48
CA LEU A 457 -11.25 -2.40 10.86
C LEU A 457 -12.18 -1.62 11.81
N PRO A 458 -12.61 -2.22 12.94
CA PRO A 458 -13.73 -1.69 13.73
C PRO A 458 -13.58 -0.21 14.14
N THR A 459 -12.50 0.13 14.84
CA THR A 459 -12.24 1.51 15.30
C THR A 459 -12.02 2.48 14.12
N GLN A 460 -11.33 2.02 13.09
CA GLN A 460 -11.02 2.81 11.89
C GLN A 460 -12.27 3.16 11.08
N ARG A 461 -13.19 2.21 10.99
CA ARG A 461 -14.47 2.37 10.34
C ARG A 461 -15.34 3.39 11.07
N GLU A 462 -15.44 3.30 12.40
CA GLU A 462 -16.17 4.29 13.21
C GLU A 462 -15.65 5.71 12.94
N CYS A 463 -14.32 5.90 12.93
CA CYS A 463 -13.72 7.20 12.64
C CYS A 463 -14.07 7.71 11.23
N LEU A 464 -14.07 6.84 10.21
CA LEU A 464 -14.52 7.20 8.87
C LEU A 464 -16.02 7.47 8.79
N GLU A 465 -16.85 6.78 9.57
CA GLU A 465 -18.30 7.01 9.64
C GLU A 465 -18.62 8.35 10.32
N ILE A 466 -17.88 8.73 11.38
CA ILE A 466 -17.97 10.05 12.03
C ILE A 466 -17.69 11.18 11.04
N LEU A 467 -16.69 11.00 10.15
CA LEU A 467 -16.39 11.95 9.08
C LEU A 467 -17.38 11.88 7.91
N GLY A 468 -18.31 10.92 7.92
CA GLY A 468 -19.19 10.63 6.80
C GLY A 468 -18.42 10.23 5.54
N CYS A 469 -17.26 9.58 5.71
CA CYS A 469 -16.29 9.22 4.68
C CYS A 469 -16.18 7.71 4.43
N TYR A 470 -16.79 6.82 5.22
CA TYR A 470 -16.71 5.38 4.96
C TYR A 470 -17.48 4.94 3.69
N GLY A 471 -16.82 4.20 2.79
CA GLY A 471 -17.43 3.58 1.60
C GLY A 471 -17.07 4.22 0.26
N LYS A 472 -17.88 3.91 -0.77
CA LYS A 472 -17.69 4.39 -2.15
C LYS A 472 -18.12 5.85 -2.33
N GLY A 473 -17.51 6.56 -3.28
CA GLY A 473 -17.79 7.95 -3.66
C GLY A 473 -17.36 8.98 -2.63
N LYS A 474 -16.43 8.65 -1.73
CA LYS A 474 -16.11 9.46 -0.54
C LYS A 474 -14.63 9.81 -0.39
N VAL A 475 -13.75 9.23 -1.21
CA VAL A 475 -12.31 9.45 -1.06
C VAL A 475 -11.89 10.91 -1.27
N TYR A 476 -12.53 11.65 -2.17
CA TYR A 476 -12.23 13.07 -2.39
C TYR A 476 -12.70 13.94 -1.23
N LYS A 477 -13.90 13.66 -0.69
CA LYS A 477 -14.38 14.28 0.55
C LYS A 477 -13.37 14.08 1.69
N PHE A 478 -12.86 12.86 1.84
CA PHE A 478 -11.86 12.56 2.85
C PHE A 478 -10.52 13.28 2.60
N ALA A 479 -10.08 13.37 1.34
CA ALA A 479 -8.87 14.11 0.98
C ALA A 479 -8.96 15.61 1.34
N GLU A 480 -10.11 16.25 1.06
CA GLU A 480 -10.37 17.65 1.44
C GLU A 480 -10.39 17.85 2.96
N ILE A 481 -10.96 16.90 3.71
CA ILE A 481 -10.96 16.92 5.18
C ILE A 481 -9.55 16.82 5.74
N VAL A 482 -8.72 15.92 5.21
CA VAL A 482 -7.31 15.79 5.62
C VAL A 482 -6.55 17.09 5.31
N ALA A 483 -6.71 17.67 4.12
CA ALA A 483 -6.03 18.91 3.75
C ALA A 483 -6.43 20.09 4.64
N GLY A 484 -7.72 20.23 4.94
CA GLY A 484 -8.21 21.26 5.86
C GLY A 484 -7.69 21.08 7.28
N ALA A 485 -7.62 19.85 7.78
CA ALA A 485 -7.04 19.55 9.09
C ALA A 485 -5.54 19.89 9.12
N VAL A 486 -4.80 19.59 8.06
CA VAL A 486 -3.38 19.97 7.95
C VAL A 486 -3.22 21.49 7.97
N LEU A 487 -4.01 22.24 7.20
CA LEU A 487 -3.96 23.72 7.20
C LEU A 487 -4.22 24.29 8.61
N ALA A 488 -5.15 23.70 9.36
CA ALA A 488 -5.40 24.07 10.76
C ALA A 488 -4.17 23.85 11.65
N GLY A 489 -3.46 22.74 11.46
CA GLY A 489 -2.19 22.51 12.12
C GLY A 489 -1.18 23.59 11.79
N GLU A 490 -0.96 23.84 10.49
CA GLU A 490 0.06 24.78 10.00
C GLU A 490 -0.13 26.18 10.59
N ILE A 491 -1.36 26.72 10.58
CA ILE A 491 -1.62 28.04 11.16
C ILE A 491 -1.37 28.03 12.67
N SER A 492 -1.80 26.98 13.38
CA SER A 492 -1.63 26.92 14.82
C SER A 492 -0.16 26.87 15.23
N LEU A 493 0.64 26.03 14.58
CA LEU A 493 2.06 25.91 14.92
C LEU A 493 2.84 27.15 14.50
N ALA A 494 2.57 27.71 13.31
CA ALA A 494 3.23 28.92 12.85
C ALA A 494 3.03 30.07 13.84
N SER A 495 1.79 30.29 14.29
CA SER A 495 1.51 31.31 15.30
C SER A 495 2.20 31.05 16.63
N ALA A 496 2.26 29.81 17.12
CA ALA A 496 2.94 29.49 18.37
C ALA A 496 4.46 29.75 18.32
N ILE A 497 5.09 29.48 17.17
CA ILE A 497 6.53 29.73 16.97
C ILE A 497 6.78 31.23 16.87
N SER A 498 6.00 31.93 16.04
CA SER A 498 6.17 33.37 15.79
C SER A 498 5.85 34.23 17.02
N SER A 499 4.90 33.82 17.89
CA SER A 499 4.60 34.54 19.13
C SER A 499 5.54 34.22 20.30
N LEU A 500 6.56 33.35 20.09
CA LEU A 500 7.48 32.85 21.11
C LEU A 500 6.82 32.05 22.26
N GLU A 501 5.54 31.66 22.14
CA GLU A 501 4.81 30.84 23.13
C GLU A 501 5.12 29.33 23.03
N TRP A 502 5.95 28.93 22.06
CA TRP A 502 6.22 27.52 21.75
C TRP A 502 6.83 26.72 22.94
N VAL A 503 7.70 27.36 23.74
CA VAL A 503 8.40 26.69 24.86
C VAL A 503 7.47 26.41 26.04
N SER A 504 6.57 27.33 26.41
CA SER A 504 5.71 27.20 27.59
C SER A 504 4.59 26.16 27.40
N SER A 505 4.10 26.02 26.16
CA SER A 505 3.01 25.09 25.83
C SER A 505 3.45 23.62 25.86
N HIS A 506 4.66 23.32 25.35
CA HIS A 506 5.25 21.99 25.44
C HIS A 506 5.62 21.61 26.87
N GLU A 507 6.06 22.57 27.70
CA GLU A 507 6.36 22.30 29.11
C GLU A 507 5.12 21.95 29.94
N THR A 508 3.96 22.54 29.64
CA THR A 508 2.72 22.38 30.43
C THR A 508 1.97 21.09 30.08
N TYR A 509 1.97 20.69 28.80
CA TYR A 509 1.12 19.59 28.30
C TYR A 509 1.90 18.45 27.63
N GLY A 510 3.19 18.64 27.31
CA GLY A 510 4.03 17.67 26.61
C GLY A 510 4.98 16.87 27.50
N ARG A 511 5.05 17.20 28.81
CA ARG A 511 5.86 16.44 29.77
C ARG A 511 5.06 15.27 30.34
N ASN A 512 5.16 14.11 29.68
CA ASN A 512 4.99 12.83 30.36
C ASN A 512 6.31 12.52 31.08
N ARG A 513 6.45 12.98 32.34
CA ARG A 513 7.53 12.51 33.22
C ARG A 513 7.19 11.13 33.78
#